data_AF-A0A6G1FST2-F1
#
_entry.id   AF-A0A6G1FST2-F1
#
_cell.length_a   1.000
_cell.length_b   1.000
_cell.length_c   1.000
_cell.angle_alpha   90.00
_cell.angle_beta   90.00
_cell.angle_gamma   90.00
#
_symmetry.space_group_name_H-M   'P 1'
#
loop_
_entity.id
_entity.type
_entity.pdbx_description
1 polymer ?
#
loop_
_entity_poly.entity_id
_entity_poly.type
_entity_poly.pdbx_seq_one_letter_code
_entity_poly.pdbx_strand_id
1 'polypeptide(L)'
;IGEGSCGTVWSADDTHYAIKREEGGSEGSLYNGFVMHQKALKAALVTTPDSPNYVPVDDPWWNDHLERFPNGHRPCNALISERIPHFPREVRDRIIDRYSPESIRASSKEAVANRDCLIRPYLGCRRQHKPDSESQAFSLRNYPLHADQMEELGLDTTLYAKKLAEGLAELYWKVRLDADDVEFVLAPPRKTDDEFQTVLKSETLGDHSIWILDFDRCKSITLDGYGVTQAVIAFVNNDPYFPQPGSDNEKDEALWKTFKDHFLEASQA
;
A
#
# COMPACT_ATOMS: atom_id res chain seq x y z
N ILE A 1 0.82 2.62 -14.24
CA ILE A 1 0.40 1.53 -13.32
C ILE A 1 -0.40 2.07 -12.13
N GLY A 2 -0.19 3.32 -11.70
CA GLY A 2 -1.02 3.99 -10.69
C GLY A 2 -1.00 5.51 -10.87
N GLU A 3 -1.90 6.22 -10.20
CA GLU A 3 -2.00 7.68 -10.17
C GLU A 3 -2.59 8.09 -8.82
N GLY A 4 -2.08 9.19 -8.24
CA GLY A 4 -2.52 9.76 -6.97
C GLY A 4 -2.22 11.26 -6.90
N SER A 5 -2.48 11.88 -5.74
CA SER A 5 -2.31 13.33 -5.55
C SER A 5 -0.87 13.81 -5.74
N CYS A 6 0.12 12.98 -5.41
CA CYS A 6 1.54 13.29 -5.55
C CYS A 6 2.09 13.03 -6.97
N GLY A 7 1.30 12.38 -7.85
CA GLY A 7 1.64 12.20 -9.26
C GLY A 7 1.32 10.82 -9.83
N THR A 8 2.04 10.45 -10.88
CA THR A 8 1.75 9.25 -11.68
C THR A 8 2.84 8.19 -11.53
N VAL A 9 2.46 6.92 -11.45
CA VAL A 9 3.39 5.79 -11.31
C VAL A 9 3.41 5.00 -12.61
N TRP A 10 4.60 4.80 -13.16
CA TRP A 10 4.85 4.14 -14.43
C TRP A 10 5.73 2.90 -14.23
N SER A 11 5.57 1.92 -15.10
CA SER A 11 6.47 0.80 -15.25
C SER A 11 6.40 0.36 -16.70
N ALA A 12 7.51 -0.11 -17.26
CA ALA A 12 7.45 -0.89 -18.49
C ALA A 12 6.97 -2.32 -18.15
N ASP A 13 6.47 -3.03 -19.15
CA ASP A 13 6.24 -4.47 -19.02
C ASP A 13 7.60 -5.17 -18.83
N ASP A 14 7.64 -6.18 -17.95
CA ASP A 14 8.83 -6.98 -17.61
C ASP A 14 9.97 -6.25 -16.86
N THR A 15 9.75 -5.02 -16.36
CA THR A 15 10.72 -4.37 -15.47
C THR A 15 10.44 -4.62 -13.99
N HIS A 16 11.51 -4.82 -13.23
CA HIS A 16 11.48 -4.95 -11.77
C HIS A 16 11.42 -3.61 -11.02
N TYR A 17 11.25 -2.50 -11.74
CA TYR A 17 11.22 -1.16 -11.15
C TYR A 17 9.96 -0.39 -11.57
N ALA A 18 9.51 0.49 -10.68
CA ALA A 18 8.47 1.46 -10.90
C ALA A 18 9.05 2.88 -10.81
N ILE A 19 8.47 3.82 -11.55
CA ILE A 19 8.87 5.23 -11.61
C ILE A 19 7.67 6.07 -11.20
N LYS A 20 7.72 6.68 -10.02
CA LYS A 20 6.78 7.71 -9.58
C LYS A 20 7.27 9.06 -10.09
N ARG A 21 6.46 9.75 -10.87
CA ARG A 21 6.74 11.08 -11.43
C ARG A 21 5.91 12.12 -10.69
N GLU A 22 6.57 13.20 -10.25
CA GLU A 22 5.91 14.31 -9.58
C GLU A 22 5.13 15.14 -10.59
N GLU A 23 3.83 15.33 -10.35
CA GLU A 23 2.93 16.10 -11.23
C GLU A 23 2.40 17.31 -10.48
N GLY A 24 3.26 18.31 -10.20
CA GLY A 24 2.88 19.66 -9.78
C GLY A 24 2.00 19.81 -8.53
N GLY A 25 1.79 18.74 -7.76
CA GLY A 25 0.96 18.74 -6.56
C GLY A 25 1.56 19.58 -5.44
N SER A 26 0.70 20.18 -4.61
CA SER A 26 1.08 20.93 -3.41
C SER A 26 1.32 20.05 -2.18
N GLU A 27 1.07 18.74 -2.29
CA GLU A 27 1.09 17.80 -1.17
C GLU A 27 2.33 16.91 -1.25
N GLY A 28 3.18 16.97 -0.22
CA GLY A 28 4.42 16.18 -0.17
C GLY A 28 5.46 16.58 -1.22
N SER A 29 6.61 15.92 -1.19
CA SER A 29 7.61 16.00 -2.27
C SER A 29 8.23 14.63 -2.45
N LEU A 30 8.48 14.21 -3.69
CA LEU A 30 9.15 12.93 -3.95
C LEU A 30 10.55 12.85 -3.32
N TYR A 31 11.20 13.99 -3.08
CA TYR A 31 12.46 14.01 -2.35
C TYR A 31 12.27 13.63 -0.88
N ASN A 32 11.21 14.12 -0.23
CA ASN A 32 10.86 13.70 1.12
C ASN A 32 10.54 12.20 1.16
N GLY A 33 9.71 11.74 0.22
CA GLY A 33 9.40 10.33 0.05
C GLY A 33 10.66 9.47 -0.06
N PHE A 34 11.60 9.86 -0.93
CA PHE A 34 12.91 9.21 -1.04
C PHE A 34 13.67 9.14 0.29
N VAL A 35 13.79 10.26 1.02
CA VAL A 35 14.50 10.32 2.30
C VAL A 35 13.85 9.41 3.35
N MET A 36 12.52 9.43 3.46
CA MET A 36 11.80 8.62 4.45
C MET A 36 11.81 7.14 4.08
N HIS A 37 11.68 6.81 2.80
CA HIS A 37 11.83 5.46 2.27
C HIS A 37 13.23 4.89 2.57
N GLN A 38 14.30 5.68 2.38
CA GLN A 38 15.64 5.25 2.75
C GLN A 38 15.80 4.98 4.25
N LYS A 39 15.09 5.71 5.13
CA LYS A 39 15.07 5.42 6.58
C LYS A 39 14.39 4.09 6.86
N ALA A 40 13.25 3.81 6.22
CA ALA A 40 12.54 2.55 6.36
C ALA A 40 13.41 1.35 5.97
N LEU A 41 14.10 1.42 4.82
CA LEU A 41 15.03 0.37 4.38
C LEU A 41 16.22 0.18 5.33
N LYS A 42 16.83 1.27 5.80
CA LYS A 42 17.94 1.20 6.77
C LYS A 42 17.52 0.57 8.10
N ALA A 43 16.28 0.76 8.50
CA ALA A 43 15.71 0.14 9.69
C ALA A 43 15.30 -1.32 9.44
N ALA A 44 15.47 -1.86 8.23
CA ALA A 44 14.96 -3.18 7.84
C ALA A 44 13.48 -3.33 8.23
N LEU A 45 12.68 -2.31 7.91
CA LEU A 45 11.22 -2.37 8.04
C LEU A 45 10.67 -3.52 7.18
N VAL A 46 9.55 -4.10 7.60
CA VAL A 46 8.75 -5.05 6.79
C VAL A 46 8.67 -4.63 5.31
N THR A 47 8.72 -5.64 4.42
CA THR A 47 8.73 -5.58 2.95
C THR A 47 8.48 -4.21 2.33
N THR A 48 9.54 -3.41 2.23
CA THR A 48 9.51 -2.09 1.59
C THR A 48 10.20 -2.18 0.22
N PRO A 49 9.72 -1.49 -0.85
CA PRO A 49 10.35 -1.57 -2.17
C PRO A 49 11.85 -1.22 -2.16
N ASP A 50 12.69 -2.08 -2.71
CA ASP A 50 14.13 -1.89 -2.66
C ASP A 50 14.64 -0.77 -3.60
N SER A 51 15.89 -0.37 -3.33
CA SER A 51 16.69 0.50 -4.20
C SER A 51 16.02 1.81 -4.63
N PRO A 52 15.46 2.61 -3.70
CA PRO A 52 14.91 3.91 -4.05
C PRO A 52 16.02 4.80 -4.60
N ASN A 53 15.75 5.46 -5.72
CA ASN A 53 16.63 6.40 -6.38
C ASN A 53 15.85 7.65 -6.80
N TYR A 54 16.27 8.80 -6.29
CA TYR A 54 15.68 10.10 -6.64
C TYR A 54 16.36 10.67 -7.87
N VAL A 55 15.56 11.07 -8.85
CA VAL A 55 16.00 11.64 -10.12
C VAL A 55 15.44 13.08 -10.22
N PRO A 56 16.27 14.11 -10.05
CA PRO A 56 15.83 15.50 -10.19
C PRO A 56 15.54 15.87 -11.66
N VAL A 57 14.89 17.02 -11.85
CA VAL A 57 14.49 17.55 -13.17
C VAL A 57 15.65 17.67 -14.17
N ASP A 58 16.83 18.04 -13.68
CA ASP A 58 18.04 18.32 -14.47
C ASP A 58 18.99 17.11 -14.59
N ASP A 59 18.59 15.94 -14.09
CA ASP A 59 19.40 14.74 -14.15
C ASP A 59 19.60 14.24 -15.59
N PRO A 60 20.84 13.90 -16.01
CA PRO A 60 21.11 13.33 -17.33
C PRO A 60 20.31 12.07 -17.67
N TRP A 61 19.83 11.33 -16.67
CA TRP A 61 18.96 10.16 -16.84
C TRP A 61 17.75 10.47 -17.73
N TRP A 62 17.20 11.68 -17.66
CA TRP A 62 16.08 12.10 -18.51
C TRP A 62 16.42 12.13 -19.99
N ASN A 63 17.67 12.41 -20.38
CA ASN A 63 18.07 12.43 -21.80
C ASN A 63 17.88 11.06 -22.46
N ASP A 64 18.12 9.98 -21.70
CA ASP A 64 18.04 8.61 -22.21
C ASP A 64 16.65 7.97 -22.02
N HIS A 65 15.80 8.54 -21.16
CA HIS A 65 14.56 7.89 -20.71
C HIS A 65 13.28 8.66 -21.03
N LEU A 66 13.35 9.97 -21.33
CA LEU A 66 12.15 10.78 -21.57
C LEU A 66 11.30 10.26 -22.74
N GLU A 67 11.93 9.79 -23.82
CA GLU A 67 11.25 9.24 -25.00
C GLU A 67 10.47 7.94 -24.72
N ARG A 68 10.72 7.29 -23.56
CA ARG A 68 9.97 6.10 -23.13
C ARG A 68 8.61 6.44 -22.51
N PHE A 69 8.38 7.70 -22.16
CA PHE A 69 7.09 8.19 -21.66
C PHE A 69 6.21 8.66 -22.83
N PRO A 70 4.87 8.67 -22.67
CA PRO A 70 3.99 9.19 -23.72
C PRO A 70 4.35 10.62 -24.14
N ASN A 71 4.07 10.98 -25.39
CA ASN A 71 4.36 12.31 -25.92
C ASN A 71 3.75 13.41 -25.05
N GLY A 72 4.53 14.47 -24.79
CA GLY A 72 4.10 15.65 -24.02
C GLY A 72 4.65 15.73 -22.60
N HIS A 73 5.22 14.64 -22.07
CA HIS A 73 5.93 14.68 -20.79
C HIS A 73 7.24 15.47 -20.90
N ARG A 74 7.64 16.04 -19.76
CA ARG A 74 8.89 16.76 -19.58
C ARG A 74 9.65 16.16 -18.40
N PRO A 75 10.98 16.39 -18.31
CA PRO A 75 11.72 16.07 -17.10
C PRO A 75 11.02 16.65 -15.87
N CYS A 76 10.95 15.86 -14.82
CA CYS A 76 10.36 16.22 -13.54
C CYS A 76 11.18 15.56 -12.42
N ASN A 77 10.82 15.83 -11.16
CA ASN A 77 11.32 15.00 -10.08
C ASN A 77 10.68 13.62 -10.22
N ALA A 78 11.48 12.57 -10.09
CA ALA A 78 11.01 11.21 -10.11
C ALA A 78 11.66 10.38 -9.01
N LEU A 79 10.93 9.37 -8.54
CA LEU A 79 11.41 8.35 -7.63
C LEU A 79 11.33 7.00 -8.34
N ILE A 80 12.48 6.38 -8.56
CA ILE A 80 12.60 5.02 -9.09
C ILE A 80 12.76 4.08 -7.91
N SER A 81 12.01 2.98 -7.86
CA SER A 81 12.14 1.95 -6.81
C SER A 81 11.71 0.58 -7.35
N GLU A 82 11.91 -0.48 -6.57
CA GLU A 82 11.37 -1.81 -6.89
C GLU A 82 9.88 -1.74 -7.22
N ARG A 83 9.46 -2.45 -8.28
CA ARG A 83 8.05 -2.65 -8.56
C ARG A 83 7.53 -3.78 -7.70
N ILE A 84 6.58 -3.45 -6.84
CA ILE A 84 5.80 -4.46 -6.10
C ILE A 84 5.14 -5.42 -7.11
N PRO A 85 5.30 -6.75 -6.94
CA PRO A 85 4.70 -7.72 -7.84
C PRO A 85 3.17 -7.60 -7.87
N HIS A 86 2.58 -7.83 -9.04
CA HIS A 86 1.12 -7.93 -9.15
C HIS A 86 0.67 -9.38 -8.96
N PHE A 87 -0.54 -9.57 -8.43
CA PHE A 87 -1.11 -10.91 -8.28
C PHE A 87 -1.28 -11.64 -9.63
N PRO A 88 -1.09 -12.98 -9.67
CA PRO A 88 -1.25 -13.77 -10.89
C PRO A 88 -2.70 -13.72 -11.40
N ARG A 89 -2.89 -13.97 -12.71
CA ARG A 89 -4.21 -13.87 -13.37
C ARG A 89 -5.31 -14.64 -12.63
N GLU A 90 -4.99 -15.83 -12.13
CA GLU A 90 -5.97 -16.65 -11.40
C GLU A 90 -6.52 -15.95 -10.15
N VAL A 91 -5.66 -15.32 -9.35
CA VAL A 91 -6.10 -14.56 -8.16
C VAL A 91 -6.91 -13.34 -8.56
N ARG A 92 -6.46 -12.60 -9.59
CA ARG A 92 -7.19 -11.43 -10.11
C ARG A 92 -8.58 -11.80 -10.62
N ASP A 93 -8.68 -12.88 -11.40
CA ASP A 93 -9.94 -13.38 -11.96
C ASP A 93 -10.91 -13.79 -10.83
N ARG A 94 -10.42 -14.44 -9.77
CA ARG A 94 -11.23 -14.79 -8.58
C ARG A 94 -11.81 -13.55 -7.88
N ILE A 95 -11.00 -12.51 -7.68
CA ILE A 95 -11.45 -11.25 -7.07
C ILE A 95 -12.49 -10.57 -7.96
N ILE A 96 -12.25 -10.51 -9.28
CA ILE A 96 -13.18 -9.94 -10.27
C ILE A 96 -14.50 -10.73 -10.26
N ASP A 97 -14.45 -12.06 -10.30
CA ASP A 97 -15.64 -12.90 -10.29
C ASP A 97 -16.46 -12.71 -9.03
N ARG A 98 -15.81 -12.44 -7.90
CA ARG A 98 -16.50 -12.26 -6.62
C ARG A 98 -17.11 -10.88 -6.47
N TYR A 99 -16.41 -9.83 -6.88
CA TYR A 99 -16.73 -8.45 -6.48
C TYR A 99 -17.01 -7.49 -7.62
N SER A 100 -16.68 -7.85 -8.86
CA SER A 100 -17.09 -7.05 -10.02
C SER A 100 -18.56 -7.32 -10.36
N PRO A 101 -19.33 -6.29 -10.75
CA PRO A 101 -20.67 -6.47 -11.31
C PRO A 101 -20.65 -7.45 -12.48
N GLU A 102 -21.62 -8.36 -12.52
CA GLU A 102 -21.66 -9.47 -13.48
C GLU A 102 -21.56 -8.99 -14.94
N SER A 103 -22.22 -7.87 -15.25
CA SER A 103 -22.24 -7.24 -16.57
C SER A 103 -20.85 -6.82 -17.09
N ILE A 104 -19.88 -6.55 -16.20
CA ILE A 104 -18.54 -6.07 -16.58
C ILE A 104 -17.41 -7.02 -16.18
N ARG A 105 -17.69 -8.23 -15.68
CA ARG A 105 -16.64 -9.19 -15.28
C ARG A 105 -15.71 -9.55 -16.43
N ALA A 106 -16.28 -9.91 -17.58
CA ALA A 106 -15.51 -10.32 -18.75
C ALA A 106 -14.59 -9.20 -19.25
N SER A 107 -15.10 -7.97 -19.36
CA SER A 107 -14.28 -6.82 -19.75
C SER A 107 -13.25 -6.45 -18.68
N SER A 108 -13.58 -6.61 -17.40
CA SER A 108 -12.66 -6.36 -16.28
C SER A 108 -11.48 -7.33 -16.26
N LYS A 109 -11.68 -8.61 -16.60
CA LYS A 109 -10.59 -9.61 -16.69
C LYS A 109 -9.61 -9.30 -17.82
N GLU A 110 -10.11 -8.76 -18.92
CA GLU A 110 -9.30 -8.42 -20.09
C GLU A 110 -8.68 -7.01 -20.03
N ALA A 111 -9.19 -6.15 -19.14
CA ALA A 111 -8.68 -4.80 -18.96
C ALA A 111 -7.20 -4.79 -18.52
N VAL A 112 -6.34 -4.17 -19.33
CA VAL A 112 -4.91 -4.04 -19.04
C VAL A 112 -4.67 -3.35 -17.69
N ALA A 113 -5.49 -2.36 -17.33
CA ALA A 113 -5.39 -1.67 -16.05
C ALA A 113 -5.52 -2.60 -14.84
N ASN A 114 -6.32 -3.66 -14.96
CA ASN A 114 -6.52 -4.62 -13.87
C ASN A 114 -5.36 -5.61 -13.71
N ARG A 115 -4.38 -5.61 -14.63
CA ARG A 115 -3.19 -6.45 -14.49
C ARG A 115 -2.28 -6.00 -13.35
N ASP A 116 -2.27 -4.70 -13.04
CA ASP A 116 -1.40 -4.12 -12.02
C ASP A 116 -1.74 -4.58 -10.59
N CYS A 117 -3.01 -4.92 -10.32
CA CYS A 117 -3.57 -5.48 -9.09
C CYS A 117 -2.73 -5.30 -7.80
N LEU A 118 -3.07 -4.27 -7.05
CA LEU A 118 -2.49 -3.95 -5.74
C LEU A 118 -3.64 -3.85 -4.74
N ILE A 119 -3.64 -4.68 -3.70
CA ILE A 119 -4.77 -4.80 -2.76
C ILE A 119 -4.45 -4.04 -1.49
N ARG A 120 -5.36 -3.17 -1.02
CA ARG A 120 -5.24 -2.45 0.26
C ARG A 120 -6.11 -3.15 1.32
N PRO A 121 -5.55 -3.74 2.38
CA PRO A 121 -6.32 -4.44 3.41
C PRO A 121 -6.93 -3.43 4.39
N TYR A 122 -8.21 -3.13 4.22
CA TYR A 122 -8.93 -2.16 5.05
C TYR A 122 -9.63 -2.87 6.22
N LEU A 123 -8.91 -3.06 7.33
CA LEU A 123 -9.48 -3.67 8.54
C LEU A 123 -10.22 -2.67 9.44
N GLY A 124 -10.08 -1.38 9.19
CA GLY A 124 -10.79 -0.30 9.88
C GLY A 124 -12.17 0.01 9.33
N CYS A 125 -12.59 -0.66 8.25
CA CYS A 125 -13.86 -0.39 7.61
C CYS A 125 -14.48 -1.64 6.98
N ARG A 126 -15.81 -1.70 6.99
CA ARG A 126 -16.61 -2.67 6.24
C ARG A 126 -17.35 -1.95 5.12
N ARG A 127 -17.66 -2.66 4.04
CA ARG A 127 -18.47 -2.07 2.96
C ARG A 127 -19.81 -1.59 3.51
N GLN A 128 -20.22 -0.39 3.13
CA GLN A 128 -21.63 0.00 3.26
C GLN A 128 -22.39 -0.74 2.16
N HIS A 129 -23.33 -1.62 2.52
CA HIS A 129 -24.22 -2.28 1.56
C HIS A 129 -25.14 -1.24 0.91
N LYS A 130 -24.64 -0.54 -0.10
CA LYS A 130 -25.48 0.20 -1.05
C LYS A 130 -25.90 -0.77 -2.16
N PRO A 131 -27.15 -0.69 -2.63
CA PRO A 131 -27.59 -1.51 -3.76
C PRO A 131 -26.68 -1.27 -4.96
N ASP A 132 -26.35 -2.35 -5.67
CA ASP A 132 -25.50 -2.34 -6.85
C ASP A 132 -26.05 -1.33 -7.87
N SER A 133 -25.41 -0.17 -7.98
CA SER A 133 -25.65 0.71 -9.12
C SER A 133 -24.88 0.16 -10.31
N GLU A 134 -25.58 -0.11 -11.41
CA GLU A 134 -25.02 -0.65 -12.67
C GLU A 134 -23.87 0.18 -13.28
N SER A 135 -23.59 1.37 -12.73
CA SER A 135 -22.54 2.31 -13.16
C SER A 135 -21.25 2.26 -12.34
N GLN A 136 -21.06 1.29 -11.43
CA GLN A 136 -19.80 1.21 -10.68
C GLN A 136 -18.65 0.75 -11.56
N ALA A 137 -17.68 1.64 -11.76
CA ALA A 137 -16.38 1.28 -12.29
C ALA A 137 -15.68 0.32 -11.32
N PHE A 138 -15.17 -0.80 -11.84
CA PHE A 138 -14.38 -1.78 -11.08
C PHE A 138 -12.91 -1.69 -11.51
N SER A 139 -12.01 -1.59 -10.53
CA SER A 139 -10.57 -1.49 -10.77
C SER A 139 -9.81 -2.32 -9.73
N LEU A 140 -8.82 -3.09 -10.17
CA LEU A 140 -7.87 -3.76 -9.29
C LEU A 140 -6.66 -2.89 -8.92
N ARG A 141 -6.50 -1.70 -9.51
CA ARG A 141 -5.49 -0.73 -9.07
C ARG A 141 -5.92 -0.15 -7.71
N ASN A 142 -5.06 -0.27 -6.72
CA ASN A 142 -5.31 0.20 -5.35
C ASN A 142 -6.65 -0.32 -4.79
N TYR A 143 -6.92 -1.61 -5.02
CA TYR A 143 -8.21 -2.25 -4.70
C TYR A 143 -8.45 -2.29 -3.19
N PRO A 144 -9.47 -1.56 -2.67
CA PRO A 144 -9.78 -1.58 -1.25
C PRO A 144 -10.49 -2.89 -0.89
N LEU A 145 -9.81 -3.75 -0.13
CA LEU A 145 -10.36 -5.00 0.36
C LEU A 145 -10.76 -4.83 1.82
N HIS A 146 -12.07 -4.64 2.03
CA HIS A 146 -12.65 -4.35 3.35
C HIS A 146 -12.67 -5.58 4.26
N ALA A 147 -12.76 -5.36 5.57
CA ALA A 147 -12.73 -6.43 6.57
C ALA A 147 -13.75 -7.56 6.31
N ASP A 148 -14.97 -7.22 5.88
CA ASP A 148 -16.00 -8.20 5.52
C ASP A 148 -15.64 -9.00 4.26
N GLN A 149 -14.98 -8.37 3.27
CA GLN A 149 -14.49 -9.08 2.09
C GLN A 149 -13.32 -10.01 2.45
N MET A 150 -12.42 -9.58 3.34
CA MET A 150 -11.34 -10.43 3.81
C MET A 150 -11.90 -11.69 4.51
N GLU A 151 -12.93 -11.54 5.33
CA GLU A 151 -13.65 -12.68 5.94
C GLU A 151 -14.30 -13.60 4.89
N GLU A 152 -15.01 -13.03 3.90
CA GLU A 152 -15.65 -13.78 2.81
C GLU A 152 -14.64 -14.60 1.97
N LEU A 153 -13.43 -14.07 1.80
CA LEU A 153 -12.33 -14.73 1.09
C LEU A 153 -11.55 -15.72 1.97
N GLY A 154 -11.94 -15.88 3.24
CA GLY A 154 -11.28 -16.78 4.19
C GLY A 154 -9.89 -16.29 4.62
N LEU A 155 -9.63 -14.99 4.58
CA LEU A 155 -8.39 -14.39 5.08
C LEU A 155 -8.43 -14.29 6.61
N ASP A 156 -7.33 -14.62 7.27
CA ASP A 156 -7.20 -14.52 8.73
C ASP A 156 -7.03 -13.05 9.16
N THR A 157 -8.12 -12.31 9.25
CA THR A 157 -8.13 -10.89 9.63
C THR A 157 -7.40 -10.63 10.94
N THR A 158 -7.43 -11.56 11.89
CA THR A 158 -6.71 -11.46 13.17
C THR A 158 -5.19 -11.43 12.94
N LEU A 159 -4.68 -12.31 12.07
CA LEU A 159 -3.28 -12.31 11.68
C LEU A 159 -2.88 -11.02 10.95
N TYR A 160 -3.69 -10.54 9.99
CA TYR A 160 -3.37 -9.27 9.30
C TYR A 160 -3.38 -8.09 10.27
N ALA A 161 -4.32 -8.02 11.21
CA ALA A 161 -4.35 -6.97 12.23
C ALA A 161 -3.06 -6.96 13.05
N LYS A 162 -2.54 -8.13 13.45
CA LYS A 162 -1.25 -8.23 14.15
C LYS A 162 -0.08 -7.74 13.28
N LYS A 163 -0.06 -8.11 12.00
CA LYS A 163 1.02 -7.69 11.08
C LYS A 163 0.98 -6.20 10.74
N LEU A 164 -0.20 -5.60 10.62
CA LEU A 164 -0.35 -4.15 10.51
C LEU A 164 0.09 -3.44 11.80
N ALA A 165 -0.23 -4.01 12.97
CA ALA A 165 0.21 -3.47 14.26
C ALA A 165 1.74 -3.50 14.41
N GLU A 166 2.40 -4.60 14.02
CA GLU A 166 3.87 -4.71 13.97
C GLU A 166 4.47 -3.64 13.06
N GLY A 167 4.00 -3.55 11.81
CA GLY A 167 4.52 -2.56 10.85
C GLY A 167 4.35 -1.11 11.33
N LEU A 168 3.20 -0.78 11.94
CA LEU A 168 2.97 0.55 12.49
C LEU A 168 3.89 0.85 13.69
N ALA A 169 4.07 -0.12 14.60
CA ALA A 169 4.97 0.02 15.74
C ALA A 169 6.43 0.22 15.27
N GLU A 170 6.88 -0.51 14.24
CA GLU A 170 8.21 -0.32 13.67
C GLU A 170 8.36 1.08 13.05
N LEU A 171 7.37 1.56 12.29
CA LEU A 171 7.40 2.92 11.73
C LEU A 171 7.58 3.97 12.83
N TYR A 172 6.82 3.88 13.92
CA TYR A 172 6.87 4.85 15.01
C TYR A 172 8.15 4.76 15.84
N TRP A 173 8.53 3.54 16.25
CA TRP A 173 9.55 3.36 17.28
C TRP A 173 10.93 3.03 16.73
N LYS A 174 11.00 2.32 15.61
CA LYS A 174 12.28 1.94 14.98
C LYS A 174 12.71 2.99 13.97
N VAL A 175 11.81 3.37 13.06
CA VAL A 175 12.11 4.33 11.97
C VAL A 175 11.95 5.78 12.41
N ARG A 176 11.13 6.04 13.45
CA ARG A 176 10.80 7.37 13.95
C ARG A 176 10.04 8.21 12.93
N LEU A 177 9.02 7.61 12.30
CA LEU A 177 8.10 8.28 11.37
C LEU A 177 6.69 8.38 11.96
N ASP A 178 5.92 9.38 11.56
CA ASP A 178 4.49 9.51 11.91
C ASP A 178 3.57 8.60 11.11
N ALA A 179 4.09 7.96 10.05
CA ALA A 179 3.34 7.16 9.09
C ALA A 179 2.20 7.92 8.38
N ASP A 180 2.30 9.25 8.25
CA ASP A 180 1.34 10.07 7.50
C ASP A 180 1.29 9.62 6.02
N ASP A 181 0.10 9.18 5.60
CA ASP A 181 -0.24 8.69 4.26
C ASP A 181 0.55 7.46 3.78
N VAL A 182 1.17 6.71 4.69
CA VAL A 182 1.80 5.42 4.35
C VAL A 182 0.76 4.42 3.90
N GLU A 183 1.06 3.74 2.80
CA GLU A 183 0.19 2.68 2.29
C GLU A 183 0.67 1.29 2.69
N PHE A 184 -0.25 0.49 3.23
CA PHE A 184 -0.07 -0.94 3.43
C PHE A 184 -0.79 -1.69 2.31
N VAL A 185 -0.09 -2.59 1.64
CA VAL A 185 -0.67 -3.33 0.51
C VAL A 185 -0.33 -4.82 0.55
N LEU A 186 -1.24 -5.64 0.05
CA LEU A 186 -1.01 -7.06 -0.18
C LEU A 186 -0.53 -7.26 -1.62
N ALA A 187 0.52 -8.04 -1.77
CA ALA A 187 1.08 -8.45 -3.05
C ALA A 187 1.89 -9.75 -2.88
N PRO A 188 2.16 -10.50 -3.96
CA PRO A 188 3.08 -11.63 -3.90
C PRO A 188 4.42 -11.27 -3.24
N PRO A 189 5.07 -12.22 -2.56
CA PRO A 189 6.36 -11.97 -1.93
C PRO A 189 7.44 -11.65 -2.97
N ARG A 190 8.55 -11.08 -2.50
CA ARG A 190 9.74 -10.86 -3.32
C ARG A 190 10.31 -12.23 -3.70
N LYS A 191 10.79 -12.39 -4.93
CA LYS A 191 11.34 -13.67 -5.43
C LYS A 191 12.79 -13.92 -4.97
N THR A 192 13.11 -13.59 -3.73
CA THR A 192 14.45 -13.69 -3.16
C THR A 192 14.42 -14.46 -1.85
N ASP A 193 15.54 -15.06 -1.44
CA ASP A 193 15.72 -15.66 -0.12
C ASP A 193 15.89 -14.57 0.96
N ASP A 194 14.94 -13.63 1.03
CA ASP A 194 14.92 -12.60 2.04
C ASP A 194 14.33 -13.18 3.34
N GLU A 195 15.21 -13.59 4.26
CA GLU A 195 14.82 -14.18 5.55
C GLU A 195 13.93 -13.26 6.40
N PHE A 196 13.88 -11.96 6.11
CA PHE A 196 13.07 -10.99 6.85
C PHE A 196 11.66 -10.83 6.27
N GLN A 197 11.36 -11.41 5.10
CA GLN A 197 10.03 -11.31 4.51
C GLN A 197 9.05 -12.27 5.19
N THR A 198 8.04 -11.70 5.85
CA THR A 198 6.91 -12.49 6.33
C THR A 198 6.02 -12.90 5.15
N VAL A 199 5.99 -14.19 4.83
CA VAL A 199 5.08 -14.76 3.83
C VAL A 199 3.81 -15.26 4.52
N LEU A 200 2.69 -14.68 4.11
CA LEU A 200 1.34 -15.10 4.47
C LEU A 200 0.80 -16.02 3.39
N LYS A 201 -0.12 -16.91 3.79
CA LYS A 201 -0.73 -17.87 2.87
C LYS A 201 -2.24 -17.90 3.06
N SER A 202 -2.97 -17.86 1.96
CA SER A 202 -4.41 -18.11 1.94
C SER A 202 -4.82 -18.89 0.69
N GLU A 203 -5.96 -19.56 0.74
CA GLU A 203 -6.48 -20.30 -0.43
C GLU A 203 -6.81 -19.35 -1.59
N THR A 204 -7.30 -18.16 -1.27
CA THR A 204 -7.75 -17.17 -2.25
C THR A 204 -6.59 -16.45 -2.90
N LEU A 205 -5.65 -15.90 -2.11
CA LEU A 205 -4.56 -15.05 -2.61
C LEU A 205 -3.26 -15.82 -2.89
N GLY A 206 -3.16 -17.07 -2.42
CA GLY A 206 -1.91 -17.83 -2.46
C GLY A 206 -0.87 -17.26 -1.48
N ASP A 207 0.41 -17.42 -1.81
CA ASP A 207 1.52 -16.85 -1.05
C ASP A 207 1.63 -15.36 -1.34
N HIS A 208 1.65 -14.53 -0.30
CA HIS A 208 1.68 -13.07 -0.39
C HIS A 208 2.25 -12.44 0.88
N SER A 209 2.59 -11.16 0.84
CA SER A 209 3.15 -10.40 1.95
C SER A 209 2.46 -9.06 2.09
N ILE A 210 2.61 -8.44 3.27
CA ILE A 210 2.30 -7.02 3.46
C ILE A 210 3.52 -6.22 3.02
N TRP A 211 3.30 -5.30 2.10
CA TRP A 211 4.25 -4.32 1.63
C TRP A 211 3.89 -2.93 2.16
N ILE A 212 4.92 -2.10 2.38
CA ILE A 212 4.75 -0.73 2.87
C ILE A 212 5.35 0.22 1.83
N LEU A 213 4.57 1.19 1.36
CA LEU A 213 5.01 2.17 0.37
C LEU A 213 4.42 3.56 0.63
N ASP A 214 4.73 4.47 -0.29
CA ASP A 214 4.25 5.86 -0.31
C ASP A 214 4.60 6.67 0.95
N PHE A 215 5.89 7.01 1.08
CA PHE A 215 6.39 7.77 2.22
C PHE A 215 6.38 9.29 1.98
N ASP A 216 5.68 9.78 0.95
CA ASP A 216 5.82 11.15 0.45
C ASP A 216 5.40 12.20 1.49
N ARG A 217 4.41 11.89 2.34
CA ARG A 217 3.89 12.78 3.39
C ARG A 217 4.45 12.50 4.79
N CYS A 218 5.16 11.38 4.96
CA CYS A 218 5.78 11.00 6.22
C CYS A 218 6.74 12.08 6.73
N LYS A 219 6.73 12.28 8.03
CA LYS A 219 7.66 13.15 8.73
C LYS A 219 8.28 12.39 9.89
N SER A 220 9.45 12.84 10.32
CA SER A 220 10.06 12.28 11.52
C SER A 220 9.30 12.71 12.77
N ILE A 221 9.21 11.81 13.75
CA ILE A 221 8.59 12.08 15.05
C ILE A 221 9.62 12.13 16.17
N THR A 222 9.32 12.95 17.16
CA THR A 222 9.97 12.93 18.48
C THR A 222 9.32 11.88 19.39
N LEU A 223 9.99 11.50 20.47
CA LEU A 223 9.49 10.52 21.45
C LEU A 223 8.94 11.18 22.70
N ASP A 224 8.14 12.20 22.46
CA ASP A 224 7.45 12.98 23.46
C ASP A 224 5.98 13.14 23.06
N GLY A 225 5.22 13.90 23.86
CA GLY A 225 3.80 14.13 23.60
C GLY A 225 3.53 14.79 22.24
N TYR A 226 4.48 15.54 21.67
CA TYR A 226 4.32 16.16 20.36
C TYR A 226 4.36 15.11 19.24
N GLY A 227 5.38 14.24 19.25
CA GLY A 227 5.47 13.15 18.28
C GLY A 227 4.32 12.15 18.39
N VAL A 228 3.85 11.86 19.61
CA VAL A 228 2.64 11.04 19.82
C VAL A 228 1.41 11.70 19.21
N THR A 229 1.23 13.02 19.40
CA THR A 229 0.10 13.75 18.81
C THR A 229 0.14 13.72 17.28
N GLN A 230 1.33 13.88 16.70
CA GLN A 230 1.54 13.79 15.26
C GLN A 230 1.17 12.40 14.72
N ALA A 231 1.64 11.33 15.36
CA ALA A 231 1.32 9.95 15.00
C ALA A 231 -0.18 9.64 15.13
N VAL A 232 -0.85 10.17 16.15
CA VAL A 232 -2.32 10.00 16.32
C VAL A 232 -3.08 10.71 15.19
N ILE A 233 -2.66 11.91 14.81
CA ILE A 233 -3.29 12.66 13.70
C ILE A 233 -3.14 11.86 12.39
N ALA A 234 -1.95 11.36 12.10
CA ALA A 234 -1.70 10.51 10.92
C ALA A 234 -2.57 9.23 10.96
N PHE A 235 -2.58 8.52 12.08
CA PHE A 235 -3.39 7.30 12.26
C PHE A 235 -4.88 7.50 11.95
N VAL A 236 -5.44 8.64 12.36
CA VAL A 236 -6.87 8.96 12.15
C VAL A 236 -7.16 9.40 10.72
N ASN A 237 -6.23 10.11 10.08
CA ASN A 237 -6.42 10.67 8.74
C ASN A 237 -6.09 9.68 7.61
N ASN A 238 -5.26 8.67 7.88
CA ASN A 238 -4.92 7.65 6.90
C ASN A 238 -6.16 6.88 6.46
N ASP A 239 -6.05 6.24 5.30
CA ASP A 239 -6.99 5.22 4.85
C ASP A 239 -7.26 4.18 5.96
N PRO A 240 -8.44 3.51 5.97
CA PRO A 240 -8.90 2.69 7.09
C PRO A 240 -8.22 1.31 7.13
N TYR A 241 -6.89 1.28 7.07
CA TYR A 241 -6.07 0.08 7.22
C TYR A 241 -6.25 -0.56 8.59
N PHE A 242 -6.23 0.27 9.63
CA PHE A 242 -6.19 -0.20 11.00
C PHE A 242 -7.59 -0.35 11.58
N PRO A 243 -7.88 -1.44 12.30
CA PRO A 243 -9.09 -1.56 13.11
C PRO A 243 -9.29 -0.33 13.99
N GLN A 244 -10.55 0.06 14.22
CA GLN A 244 -10.91 1.27 14.96
C GLN A 244 -11.62 0.91 16.28
N PRO A 245 -11.38 1.67 17.37
CA PRO A 245 -12.12 1.48 18.63
C PRO A 245 -13.60 1.83 18.49
N GLY A 246 -14.45 1.20 19.31
CA GLY A 246 -15.81 1.65 19.53
C GLY A 246 -16.78 1.27 18.41
N SER A 247 -16.49 0.19 17.69
CA SER A 247 -17.45 -0.40 16.75
C SER A 247 -18.56 -1.12 17.51
N ASP A 248 -19.81 -0.96 17.08
CA ASP A 248 -20.93 -1.76 17.58
C ASP A 248 -20.90 -3.22 17.07
N ASN A 249 -20.02 -3.53 16.12
CA ASN A 249 -19.82 -4.87 15.59
C ASN A 249 -18.81 -5.64 16.44
N GLU A 250 -19.24 -6.77 17.02
CA GLU A 250 -18.41 -7.62 17.90
C GLU A 250 -17.10 -8.08 17.24
N LYS A 251 -17.10 -8.37 15.93
CA LYS A 251 -15.89 -8.79 15.21
C LYS A 251 -14.91 -7.64 15.07
N ASP A 252 -15.39 -6.43 14.79
CA ASP A 252 -14.54 -5.25 14.64
C ASP A 252 -13.93 -4.82 15.98
N GLU A 253 -14.71 -4.87 17.05
CA GLU A 253 -14.21 -4.59 18.40
C GLU A 253 -13.16 -5.64 18.83
N ALA A 254 -13.39 -6.92 18.51
CA ALA A 254 -12.38 -7.97 18.74
C ALA A 254 -11.10 -7.75 17.91
N LEU A 255 -11.25 -7.27 16.67
CA LEU A 255 -10.13 -6.97 15.79
C LEU A 255 -9.33 -5.76 16.27
N TRP A 256 -10.01 -4.71 16.75
CA TRP A 256 -9.40 -3.57 17.41
C TRP A 256 -8.62 -3.99 18.65
N LYS A 257 -9.23 -4.80 19.52
CA LYS A 257 -8.55 -5.30 20.71
C LYS A 257 -7.27 -6.04 20.33
N THR A 258 -7.35 -6.93 19.34
CA THR A 258 -6.19 -7.68 18.83
C THR A 258 -5.10 -6.74 18.31
N PHE A 259 -5.46 -5.80 17.45
CA PHE A 259 -4.52 -4.82 16.88
C PHE A 259 -3.84 -4.02 17.98
N LYS A 260 -4.62 -3.44 18.90
CA LYS A 260 -4.12 -2.61 19.99
C LYS A 260 -3.20 -3.39 20.92
N ASP A 261 -3.61 -4.58 21.37
CA ASP A 261 -2.81 -5.39 22.29
C ASP A 261 -1.48 -5.79 21.64
N HIS A 262 -1.50 -6.17 20.36
CA HIS A 262 -0.29 -6.53 19.61
C HIS A 262 0.60 -5.33 19.27
N PHE A 263 0.02 -4.17 18.97
CA PHE A 263 0.76 -2.92 18.77
C PHE A 263 1.51 -2.53 20.04
N LEU A 264 0.85 -2.62 21.21
CA LEU A 264 1.47 -2.31 22.50
C LEU A 264 2.60 -3.29 22.84
N GLU A 265 2.45 -4.57 22.50
CA GLU A 265 3.52 -5.57 22.65
C GLU A 265 4.70 -5.25 21.72
N ALA A 266 4.46 -5.04 20.43
CA ALA A 266 5.49 -4.69 19.46
C ALA A 266 6.20 -3.37 19.78
N SER A 267 5.52 -2.44 20.44
CA SER A 267 6.10 -1.16 20.88
C SER A 267 7.09 -1.27 22.04
N GLN A 268 7.23 -2.44 22.66
CA GLN A 268 8.18 -2.69 23.75
C GLN A 268 9.51 -3.29 23.27
N ALA A 269 9.57 -3.76 22.03
CA ALA A 269 10.75 -4.39 21.42
C ALA A 269 11.80 -3.36 20.95
#